data_AF-A0A0F8ZLV8-F1
#
_entry.id   AF-A0A0F8ZLV8-F1
#
_cell.length_a   1.000
_cell.length_b   1.000
_cell.length_c   1.000
_cell.angle_alpha   90.00
_cell.angle_beta   90.00
_cell.angle_gamma   90.00
#
_symmetry.space_group_name_H-M   'P 1'
#
loop_
_entity.id
_entity.type
_entity.pdbx_description
1 polymer ?
#
loop_
_entity_poly.entity_id
_entity_poly.type
_entity_poly.pdbx_seq_one_letter_code
_entity_poly.pdbx_strand_id
1 'polypeptide(L)'
;CIGILPGEDTSLANPYVSVPVATGLGIARNVIIARTADALIAVGGQYGTLSEIAHALQLGKPVAGIGTWDIEGVQVARDADEAVKVILRGLDF
;
A
#
# COMPACT_ATOMS: atom_id res chain seq x y z
N CYS A 1 -11.38 6.83 -5.06
CA CYS A 1 -10.41 5.71 -5.07
C CYS A 1 -9.50 5.86 -6.29
N ILE A 2 -8.18 5.86 -6.10
CA ILE A 2 -7.19 5.93 -7.20
C ILE A 2 -6.58 4.53 -7.37
N GLY A 3 -6.57 4.00 -8.59
CA GLY A 3 -6.01 2.69 -8.91
C GLY A 3 -4.73 2.83 -9.73
N ILE A 4 -3.59 2.36 -9.21
CA ILE A 4 -2.29 2.40 -9.90
C ILE A 4 -2.05 1.06 -10.63
N LEU A 5 -2.29 1.03 -11.94
CA LEU A 5 -2.35 -0.20 -12.73
C LEU A 5 -0.96 -0.62 -13.26
N PRO A 6 -0.71 -1.94 -13.51
CA PRO A 6 0.58 -2.41 -14.04
C PRO A 6 0.81 -2.03 -15.49
N GLY A 7 -0.26 -2.09 -16.28
CA GLY A 7 -0.25 -2.00 -17.72
C GLY A 7 -0.65 -0.62 -18.20
N GLU A 8 -0.86 -0.54 -19.51
CA GLU A 8 -1.16 0.69 -20.24
C GLU A 8 -2.68 0.90 -20.45
N ASP A 9 -3.49 -0.13 -20.18
CA ASP A 9 -4.93 -0.10 -20.39
C ASP A 9 -5.68 0.20 -19.09
N THR A 10 -6.36 1.35 -19.06
CA THR A 10 -7.21 1.76 -17.93
C THR A 10 -8.51 0.97 -17.81
N SER A 11 -8.94 0.28 -18.88
CA SER A 11 -10.15 -0.56 -18.88
C SER A 11 -10.01 -1.80 -17.98
N LEU A 12 -8.78 -2.19 -17.65
CA LEU A 12 -8.47 -3.31 -16.75
C LEU A 12 -8.67 -2.96 -15.27
N ALA A 13 -9.04 -1.72 -14.95
CA ALA A 13 -9.39 -1.33 -13.58
C ALA A 13 -10.66 -2.04 -13.11
N ASN A 14 -10.71 -2.39 -11.83
CA ASN A 14 -11.93 -2.93 -11.23
C ASN A 14 -13.00 -1.83 -11.04
N PRO A 15 -14.29 -2.19 -10.87
CA PRO A 15 -15.40 -1.22 -10.76
C PRO A 15 -15.33 -0.28 -9.54
N TYR A 16 -14.46 -0.55 -8.57
CA TYR A 16 -14.32 0.26 -7.36
C TYR A 16 -13.27 1.38 -7.52
N VAL A 17 -12.53 1.39 -8.63
CA VAL A 17 -11.56 2.45 -8.95
C VAL A 17 -12.29 3.63 -9.60
N SER A 18 -12.16 4.82 -8.99
CA SER A 18 -12.74 6.05 -9.54
C SER A 18 -11.80 6.73 -10.53
N VAL A 19 -10.49 6.63 -10.30
CA VAL A 19 -9.44 7.23 -11.14
C VAL A 19 -8.37 6.17 -11.43
N PRO A 20 -8.41 5.53 -12.61
CA PRO A 20 -7.36 4.59 -13.02
C PRO A 20 -6.15 5.35 -13.58
N VAL A 21 -4.96 4.96 -13.12
CA VAL A 21 -3.66 5.45 -13.62
C VAL A 21 -2.93 4.28 -14.25
N ALA A 22 -2.94 4.23 -15.58
CA ALA A 22 -2.20 3.23 -16.35
C ALA A 22 -0.71 3.60 -16.40
N THR A 23 0.14 2.82 -15.72
CA THR A 23 1.57 3.15 -15.59
C THR A 23 2.45 2.49 -16.64
N GLY A 24 2.09 1.32 -17.16
CA GLY A 24 2.96 0.51 -18.01
C GLY A 24 4.23 -0.02 -17.33
N LEU A 25 4.35 0.10 -16.01
CA LEU A 25 5.58 -0.20 -15.26
C LEU A 25 5.65 -1.60 -14.65
N GLY A 26 4.64 -2.45 -14.85
CA GLY A 26 4.67 -3.82 -14.35
C GLY A 26 4.81 -3.88 -12.82
N ILE A 27 5.88 -4.47 -12.29
CA ILE A 27 6.16 -4.50 -10.84
C ILE A 27 6.74 -3.19 -10.31
N ALA A 28 7.34 -2.36 -11.18
CA ALA A 28 8.03 -1.16 -10.75
C ALA A 28 7.07 -0.07 -10.25
N ARG A 29 5.76 -0.15 -10.55
CA ARG A 29 4.80 0.85 -10.03
C ARG A 29 4.60 0.81 -8.51
N ASN A 30 5.04 -0.25 -7.84
CA ASN A 30 4.95 -0.36 -6.38
C ASN A 30 5.66 0.80 -5.67
N VAL A 31 6.76 1.31 -6.25
CA VAL A 31 7.46 2.49 -5.69
C VAL A 31 6.62 3.77 -5.79
N ILE A 32 5.78 3.91 -6.83
CA ILE A 32 4.87 5.04 -6.99
C ILE A 32 3.86 5.02 -5.84
N ILE A 33 3.27 3.85 -5.56
CA ILE A 33 2.33 3.67 -4.45
C ILE A 33 2.98 4.08 -3.12
N ALA A 34 4.15 3.51 -2.81
CA ALA A 34 4.87 3.80 -1.58
C ALA A 34 5.29 5.28 -1.47
N ARG A 35 5.64 5.96 -2.58
CA ARG A 35 6.00 7.37 -2.59
C ARG A 35 4.81 8.31 -2.46
N THR A 36 3.67 7.97 -3.06
CA THR A 36 2.47 8.80 -3.05
C THR A 36 1.70 8.75 -1.74
N ALA A 37 1.62 7.59 -1.08
CA ALA A 37 0.81 7.43 0.13
C ALA A 37 1.50 8.02 1.38
N ASP A 38 0.79 8.71 2.27
CA ASP A 38 1.37 9.17 3.55
C ASP A 38 1.66 8.02 4.52
N ALA A 39 0.88 6.94 4.40
CA ALA A 39 0.97 5.73 5.19
C ALA A 39 0.44 4.52 4.40
N LEU A 40 0.80 3.31 4.82
CA LEU A 40 0.37 2.08 4.13
C LEU A 40 -0.34 1.11 5.07
N ILE A 41 -1.36 0.42 4.55
CA ILE A 41 -1.99 -0.72 5.20
C ILE A 41 -1.77 -1.95 4.31
N ALA A 42 -0.96 -2.89 4.76
CA ALA A 42 -0.69 -4.15 4.07
C ALA A 42 -1.68 -5.22 4.54
N VAL A 43 -2.43 -5.81 3.60
CA VAL A 43 -3.45 -6.83 3.88
C VAL A 43 -3.06 -8.14 3.19
N GLY A 44 -2.98 -9.23 3.95
CA GLY A 44 -2.50 -10.52 3.44
C GLY A 44 -1.03 -10.46 3.02
N GLY A 45 -0.55 -11.45 2.26
CA GLY A 45 0.85 -11.45 1.85
C GLY A 45 1.15 -12.24 0.58
N GLN A 46 1.95 -11.62 -0.30
CA GLN A 46 2.70 -12.20 -1.42
C GLN A 46 3.98 -11.36 -1.63
N TYR A 47 4.83 -11.73 -2.59
CA TYR A 47 6.07 -10.99 -2.90
C TYR A 47 5.84 -9.50 -3.27
N GLY A 48 4.72 -9.19 -3.93
CA GLY A 48 4.36 -7.80 -4.26
C GLY A 48 4.13 -6.95 -3.02
N THR A 49 3.36 -7.45 -2.06
CA THR A 49 3.10 -6.80 -0.77
C THR A 49 4.38 -6.61 0.03
N LEU A 50 5.29 -7.60 0.02
CA LEU A 50 6.59 -7.49 0.69
C LEU A 50 7.43 -6.34 0.12
N SER A 51 7.44 -6.18 -1.21
CA SER A 51 8.16 -5.08 -1.87
C SER A 51 7.57 -3.71 -1.51
N GLU A 52 6.25 -3.58 -1.43
CA GLU A 52 5.59 -2.33 -1.02
C GLU A 52 5.89 -1.96 0.44
N ILE A 53 5.85 -2.95 1.35
CA ILE A 53 6.24 -2.78 2.75
C ILE A 53 7.70 -2.30 2.84
N ALA A 54 8.62 -2.97 2.14
CA ALA A 54 10.04 -2.61 2.16
C ALA A 54 10.28 -1.18 1.67
N HIS A 55 9.63 -0.77 0.58
CA HIS A 55 9.72 0.61 0.08
C HIS A 55 9.16 1.61 1.08
N ALA A 56 8.01 1.35 1.69
CA ALA A 56 7.44 2.25 2.69
C ALA A 56 8.35 2.46 3.90
N LEU A 57 8.88 1.37 4.46
CA LEU A 57 9.80 1.42 5.60
C LEU A 57 11.10 2.16 5.24
N GLN A 58 11.65 1.93 4.05
CA GLN A 58 12.82 2.67 3.55
C GLN A 58 12.57 4.18 3.41
N LEU A 59 11.31 4.55 3.16
CA LEU A 59 10.88 5.95 3.07
C LEU A 59 10.47 6.55 4.42
N GLY A 60 10.61 5.79 5.52
CA GLY A 60 10.22 6.23 6.86
C GLY A 60 8.71 6.39 7.04
N LYS A 61 7.90 5.69 6.22
CA LYS A 61 6.45 5.81 6.28
C LYS A 61 5.84 4.78 7.22
N PRO A 62 4.82 5.15 8.01
CA PRO A 62 4.15 4.21 8.89
C PRO A 62 3.42 3.14 8.09
N VAL A 63 3.53 1.88 8.54
CA VAL A 63 2.89 0.72 7.92
C VAL A 63 2.09 -0.03 8.99
N ALA A 64 0.82 -0.30 8.72
CA ALA A 64 0.02 -1.25 9.49
C ALA A 64 -0.16 -2.55 8.70
N GLY A 65 -0.17 -3.70 9.38
CA GLY A 65 -0.26 -5.02 8.76
C GLY A 65 -1.45 -5.83 9.28
N ILE A 66 -2.30 -6.32 8.39
CA ILE A 66 -3.43 -7.21 8.70
C ILE A 66 -3.16 -8.58 8.08
N GLY A 67 -2.86 -9.59 8.91
CA GLY A 67 -2.58 -10.96 8.44
C GLY A 67 -1.46 -11.03 7.41
N THR A 68 -0.42 -10.21 7.56
CA THR A 68 0.69 -10.06 6.61
C THR A 68 2.03 -10.51 7.22
N TRP A 69 3.14 -10.17 6.57
CA TRP A 69 4.49 -10.43 7.02
C TRP A 69 4.80 -9.81 8.39
N ASP A 70 5.51 -10.56 9.23
CA ASP A 70 6.05 -10.09 10.51
C ASP A 70 7.45 -9.49 10.28
N ILE A 71 7.50 -8.15 10.16
CA ILE A 71 8.71 -7.39 9.81
C ILE A 71 8.82 -6.22 10.78
N GLU A 72 10.04 -5.96 11.25
CA GLU A 72 10.34 -4.81 12.10
C GLU A 72 9.88 -3.48 11.43
N GLY A 73 9.16 -2.66 12.20
CA GLY A 73 8.58 -1.40 11.72
C GLY A 73 7.15 -1.51 11.19
N VAL A 74 6.63 -2.73 10.95
CA VAL A 74 5.21 -2.93 10.64
C VAL A 74 4.42 -3.06 11.93
N GLN A 75 3.38 -2.24 12.08
CA GLN A 75 2.48 -2.27 13.23
C GLN A 75 1.34 -3.27 12.97
N VAL A 76 1.29 -4.34 13.74
CA VAL A 76 0.27 -5.39 13.57
C VAL A 76 -1.13 -4.86 13.94
N ALA A 77 -2.11 -5.14 13.09
CA ALA A 77 -3.52 -4.85 13.28
C ALA A 77 -4.37 -6.09 13.00
N ARG A 78 -5.41 -6.31 13.80
CA ARG A 78 -6.32 -7.45 13.70
C ARG A 78 -7.34 -7.29 12.59
N ASP A 79 -7.77 -6.05 12.35
CA ASP A 79 -8.82 -5.71 11.41
C ASP A 79 -8.60 -4.30 10.82
N ALA A 80 -9.51 -3.90 9.93
CA ALA A 80 -9.45 -2.62 9.23
C ALA A 80 -9.56 -1.42 10.20
N ASP A 81 -10.41 -1.51 11.22
CA ASP A 81 -10.61 -0.43 12.18
C ASP A 81 -9.35 -0.19 13.01
N GLU A 82 -8.69 -1.26 13.45
CA GLU A 82 -7.42 -1.17 14.16
C GLU A 82 -6.31 -0.62 13.27
N ALA A 83 -6.21 -1.08 12.02
CA ALA A 83 -5.18 -0.62 11.09
C ALA A 83 -5.27 0.90 10.83
N VAL A 84 -6.49 1.41 10.63
CA VAL A 84 -6.72 2.85 10.45
C VAL A 84 -6.33 3.62 11.72
N LYS A 85 -6.74 3.15 12.91
CA LYS A 85 -6.39 3.81 14.18
C LYS A 85 -4.88 3.82 14.45
N VAL A 86 -4.17 2.78 14.03
CA VAL A 86 -2.72 2.65 14.16
C VAL A 86 -2.02 3.66 13.25
N ILE A 87 -2.41 3.71 11.98
CA ILE A 87 -1.84 4.66 11.02
C ILE A 87 -2.12 6.11 11.41
N LEU A 88 -3.36 6.46 11.77
CA LEU A 88 -3.72 7.83 12.12
C LEU A 88 -3.00 8.35 13.39
N ARG A 89 -2.62 7.46 14.31
CA ARG A 89 -1.81 7.84 15.47
C ARG A 89 -0.36 8.19 15.11
N GLY A 90 0.14 7.65 14.00
CA GLY A 90 1.50 7.88 13.50
C GLY A 90 1.59 8.99 12.46
N LEU A 91 0.47 9.64 12.12
CA LEU A 91 0.45 10.78 11.20
C LEU A 91 0.29 12.06 12.01
N ASP A 92 1.32 12.91 11.99
CA ASP A 92 1.25 14.27 12.50
C ASP A 92 0.65 15.18 11.41
N PHE A 93 -0.44 15.89 11.72
CA PHE A 93 -1.05 16.91 10.86
C PHE A 93 -0.83 18.31 11.42
#